data_AF-A0A915LV87-F1
#
_entry.id   AF-A0A915LV87-F1
#
_cell.length_a   1.000
_cell.length_b   1.000
_cell.length_c   1.000
_cell.angle_alpha   90.00
_cell.angle_beta   90.00
_cell.angle_gamma   90.00
#
_symmetry.space_group_name_H-M   'P 1'
#
loop_
_entity.id
_entity.type
_entity.pdbx_description
1 polymer ?
#
loop_
_entity_poly.entity_id
_entity_poly.type
_entity_poly.pdbx_seq_one_letter_code
_entity_poly.pdbx_strand_id
1 'polypeptide(L)'
;MGKTTPNTRTRLRDKNAPKIPMNAYSRYFKANLSNSRREGKNTREVSSKIAKQWSTMTAEEKKPYFDEYNQEKEVYYERMKEYKETEQYKEFQKIKLEKKKRARRKSRLSVDKEECSSTSNLYVHPPNEIKIFSQEFLDYNKKQENTLKTLRNKKNNITNECNNIYEHFVFTNEQLKYLNESIKEKEEYYKELELFERKTLNDVLDALDKANLLELLKIKKQSITLEEILKIFTDSQTNKEIFNKIRQSFKGLHFDFSQILFEETK
;
A
#
# COMPACT_ATOMS: atom_id res chain seq x y z
N MET A 1 -1.91 -35.79 35.75
CA MET A 1 -1.33 -34.45 36.01
C MET A 1 -0.41 -34.07 34.85
N GLY A 2 -0.95 -33.41 33.82
CA GLY A 2 -0.20 -33.08 32.60
C GLY A 2 0.74 -31.90 32.84
N LYS A 3 2.04 -32.12 32.64
CA LYS A 3 3.07 -31.08 32.76
C LYS A 3 2.89 -30.07 31.61
N THR A 4 2.34 -28.90 31.89
CA THR A 4 2.36 -27.75 30.96
C THR A 4 3.76 -27.18 30.94
N THR A 5 4.52 -27.49 29.90
CA THR A 5 5.78 -26.80 29.62
C THR A 5 5.47 -25.32 29.34
N PRO A 6 6.17 -24.36 29.99
CA PRO A 6 5.98 -22.95 29.67
C PRO A 6 6.59 -22.67 28.29
N ASN A 7 5.74 -22.70 27.28
CA ASN A 7 6.11 -22.46 25.89
C ASN A 7 6.23 -20.96 25.60
N THR A 8 7.25 -20.64 24.81
CA THR A 8 7.55 -19.38 24.11
C THR A 8 8.18 -18.25 24.91
N ARG A 9 9.43 -17.93 24.52
CA ARG A 9 10.06 -16.61 24.70
C ARG A 9 9.06 -15.53 24.28
N THR A 10 8.38 -14.93 25.25
CA THR A 10 7.39 -13.86 25.00
C THR A 10 8.08 -12.72 24.25
N ARG A 11 7.68 -12.53 22.99
CA ARG A 11 8.11 -11.39 22.18
C ARG A 11 7.78 -10.12 22.97
N LEU A 12 8.70 -9.16 22.98
CA LEU A 12 8.47 -7.87 23.63
C LEU A 12 7.22 -7.26 22.99
N ARG A 13 6.15 -7.14 23.77
CA ARG A 13 4.85 -6.63 23.32
C ARG A 13 4.72 -5.18 23.75
N ASP A 14 4.40 -4.33 22.81
CA ASP A 14 4.05 -2.94 23.07
C ASP A 14 2.66 -2.89 23.72
N LYS A 15 2.55 -2.22 24.88
CA LYS A 15 1.27 -2.07 25.58
C LYS A 15 0.43 -0.93 25.00
N ASN A 16 1.09 0.06 24.36
CA ASN A 16 0.46 1.28 23.86
C ASN A 16 0.10 1.19 22.37
N ALA A 17 0.67 0.21 21.66
CA ALA A 17 0.32 -0.02 20.26
C ALA A 17 -1.17 -0.37 20.09
N PRO A 18 -1.86 0.24 19.10
CA PRO A 18 -3.19 -0.19 18.68
C PRO A 18 -3.23 -1.70 18.45
N LYS A 19 -4.32 -2.35 18.87
CA LYS A 19 -4.49 -3.80 18.68
C LYS A 19 -4.99 -4.08 17.27
N ILE A 20 -4.36 -5.03 16.59
CA ILE A 20 -4.80 -5.52 15.28
C ILE A 20 -6.24 -6.07 15.43
N PRO A 21 -7.17 -5.67 14.55
CA PRO A 21 -8.54 -6.16 14.61
C PRO A 21 -8.60 -7.65 14.30
N MET A 22 -9.66 -8.27 14.77
CA MET A 22 -9.84 -9.71 14.65
C MET A 22 -10.25 -10.07 13.23
N ASN A 23 -9.55 -11.01 12.59
CA ASN A 23 -9.92 -11.46 11.25
C ASN A 23 -11.32 -12.09 11.22
N ALA A 24 -11.93 -12.12 10.03
CA ALA A 24 -13.31 -12.59 9.82
C ALA A 24 -13.59 -13.96 10.47
N TYR A 25 -12.70 -14.93 10.27
CA TYR A 25 -12.84 -16.26 10.88
C TYR A 25 -12.75 -16.22 12.40
N SER A 26 -11.80 -15.49 12.97
CA SER A 26 -11.60 -15.40 14.43
C SER A 26 -12.79 -14.72 15.10
N ARG A 27 -13.42 -13.75 14.42
CA ARG A 27 -14.66 -13.11 14.85
C ARG A 27 -15.82 -14.11 14.88
N TYR A 28 -16.04 -14.81 13.77
CA TYR A 28 -17.02 -15.90 13.68
C TYR A 28 -16.77 -16.96 14.75
N PHE A 29 -15.51 -17.37 14.92
CA PHE A 29 -15.10 -18.36 15.91
C PHE A 29 -15.39 -17.90 17.33
N LYS A 30 -15.08 -16.65 17.67
CA LYS A 30 -15.34 -16.09 19.01
C LYS A 30 -16.83 -16.00 19.30
N ALA A 31 -17.64 -15.57 18.34
CA ALA A 31 -19.10 -15.50 18.48
C ALA A 31 -19.68 -16.89 18.76
N ASN A 32 -19.36 -17.87 17.91
CA ASN A 32 -19.89 -19.24 18.04
C ASN A 32 -19.35 -20.00 19.26
N LEU A 33 -18.07 -19.79 19.61
CA LEU A 33 -17.50 -20.38 20.81
C LEU A 33 -18.15 -19.83 22.09
N SER A 34 -18.49 -18.53 22.11
CA SER A 34 -19.17 -17.92 23.25
C SER A 34 -20.59 -18.47 23.44
N ASN A 35 -21.31 -18.72 22.34
CA ASN A 35 -22.63 -19.36 22.34
C ASN A 35 -22.55 -20.80 22.85
N SER A 36 -21.59 -21.58 22.33
CA SER A 36 -21.40 -22.98 22.75
C SER A 36 -20.90 -23.16 24.19
N ARG A 37 -20.16 -22.18 24.73
CA ARG A 37 -19.72 -22.19 26.14
C ARG A 37 -20.89 -21.97 27.11
N ARG A 38 -21.88 -21.16 26.71
CA ARG A 38 -23.14 -21.00 27.47
C ARG A 38 -23.96 -22.29 27.49
N GLU A 39 -23.86 -23.10 26.44
CA GLU A 39 -24.51 -24.41 26.32
C GLU A 39 -23.76 -25.55 27.02
N GLY A 40 -22.67 -25.28 27.73
CA GLY A 40 -21.93 -26.29 28.52
C GLY A 40 -21.16 -27.33 27.69
N LYS A 41 -20.97 -27.11 26.38
CA LYS A 41 -20.33 -28.08 25.47
C LYS A 41 -18.80 -28.08 25.60
N ASN A 42 -18.17 -29.24 25.37
CA ASN A 42 -16.72 -29.40 25.38
C ASN A 42 -16.04 -28.50 24.34
N THR A 43 -15.21 -27.56 24.79
CA THR A 43 -14.60 -26.50 23.97
C THR A 43 -13.80 -27.06 22.78
N ARG A 44 -13.17 -28.23 22.93
CA ARG A 44 -12.34 -28.84 21.88
C ARG A 44 -13.17 -29.37 20.72
N GLU A 45 -14.28 -30.05 21.01
CA GLU A 45 -15.17 -30.60 19.97
C GLU A 45 -15.93 -29.48 19.25
N VAL A 46 -16.36 -28.47 20.00
CA VAL A 46 -17.01 -27.26 19.47
C VAL A 46 -16.09 -26.54 18.50
N SER A 47 -14.81 -26.34 18.87
CA SER A 47 -13.85 -25.63 18.02
C SER A 47 -13.64 -26.31 16.65
N SER A 48 -13.64 -27.65 16.61
CA SER A 48 -13.54 -28.41 15.36
C SER A 48 -14.80 -28.27 14.51
N LYS A 49 -15.99 -28.28 15.13
CA LYS A 49 -17.27 -28.09 14.42
C LYS A 49 -17.36 -26.70 13.80
N ILE A 50 -16.99 -25.65 14.54
CA ILE A 50 -16.99 -24.26 14.06
C ILE A 50 -16.03 -24.09 12.87
N ALA A 51 -14.85 -24.71 12.93
CA ALA A 51 -13.88 -24.66 11.83
C ALA A 51 -14.45 -25.31 10.55
N LYS A 52 -15.12 -26.47 10.67
CA LYS A 52 -15.79 -27.12 9.55
C LYS A 52 -16.93 -26.27 9.00
N GLN A 53 -17.79 -25.72 9.86
CA GLN A 53 -18.89 -24.83 9.45
C GLN A 53 -18.37 -23.64 8.65
N TRP A 54 -17.33 -22.95 9.14
CA TRP A 54 -16.72 -21.85 8.39
C TRP A 54 -16.18 -22.29 7.03
N SER A 55 -15.59 -23.48 6.90
CA SER A 55 -15.11 -23.96 5.60
C SER A 55 -16.24 -24.23 4.59
N THR A 56 -17.42 -24.64 5.07
CA THR A 56 -18.58 -24.97 4.24
C THR A 56 -19.47 -23.74 3.92
N MET A 57 -19.38 -22.66 4.71
CA MET A 57 -20.14 -21.43 4.47
C MET A 57 -19.81 -20.78 3.11
N THR A 58 -20.83 -20.22 2.47
CA THR A 58 -20.69 -19.51 1.18
C THR A 58 -20.00 -18.15 1.34
N ALA A 59 -19.59 -17.55 0.23
CA ALA A 59 -18.99 -16.22 0.24
C ALA A 59 -19.96 -15.15 0.78
N GLU A 60 -21.26 -15.30 0.53
CA GLU A 60 -22.30 -14.39 0.99
C GLU A 60 -22.47 -14.43 2.51
N GLU A 61 -22.45 -15.63 3.11
CA GLU A 61 -22.57 -15.79 4.55
C GLU A 61 -21.32 -15.31 5.30
N LYS A 62 -20.16 -15.35 4.63
CA LYS A 62 -18.89 -14.84 5.16
C LYS A 62 -18.76 -13.32 5.01
N LYS A 63 -19.43 -12.74 4.02
CA LYS A 63 -19.37 -11.32 3.66
C LYS A 63 -19.50 -10.37 4.87
N PRO A 64 -20.50 -10.47 5.77
CA PRO A 64 -20.62 -9.54 6.90
C PRO A 64 -19.38 -9.57 7.82
N TYR A 65 -18.78 -10.74 8.03
CA TYR A 65 -17.57 -10.86 8.87
C TYR A 65 -16.34 -10.24 8.20
N PHE A 66 -16.28 -10.27 6.86
CA PHE A 66 -15.21 -9.63 6.10
C PHE A 66 -15.41 -8.12 6.03
N ASP A 67 -16.64 -7.64 5.86
CA ASP A 67 -16.97 -6.22 5.82
C ASP A 67 -16.65 -5.54 7.16
N GLU A 68 -17.08 -6.14 8.28
CA GLU A 68 -16.71 -5.64 9.62
C GLU A 68 -15.20 -5.66 9.87
N TYR A 69 -14.50 -6.71 9.40
CA TYR A 69 -13.04 -6.77 9.51
C TYR A 69 -12.38 -5.66 8.70
N ASN A 70 -12.85 -5.39 7.49
CA ASN A 70 -12.28 -4.36 6.62
C ASN A 70 -12.48 -2.96 7.22
N GLN A 71 -13.67 -2.66 7.75
CA GLN A 71 -13.95 -1.39 8.44
C GLN A 71 -13.03 -1.21 9.66
N GLU A 72 -12.93 -2.21 10.54
CA GLU A 72 -12.05 -2.11 11.72
C GLU A 72 -10.56 -2.05 11.32
N LYS A 73 -10.19 -2.65 10.19
CA LYS A 73 -8.83 -2.63 9.65
C LYS A 73 -8.44 -1.24 9.17
N GLU A 74 -9.35 -0.52 8.52
CA GLU A 74 -9.13 0.88 8.13
C GLU A 74 -8.91 1.76 9.36
N VAL A 75 -9.81 1.69 10.36
CA VAL A 75 -9.68 2.43 11.62
C VAL A 75 -8.38 2.08 12.35
N TYR A 76 -7.97 0.80 12.32
CA TYR A 76 -6.69 0.39 12.89
C TYR A 76 -5.50 1.02 12.17
N TYR A 77 -5.53 1.13 10.83
CA TYR A 77 -4.44 1.75 10.09
C TYR A 77 -4.30 3.23 10.39
N GLU A 78 -5.41 3.95 10.53
CA GLU A 78 -5.40 5.36 10.95
C GLU A 78 -4.79 5.51 12.35
N ARG A 79 -5.31 4.78 13.35
CA ARG A 79 -4.76 4.80 14.72
C ARG A 79 -3.29 4.39 14.77
N MET A 80 -2.87 3.46 13.92
CA MET A 80 -1.47 3.03 13.84
C MET A 80 -0.59 4.09 13.18
N LYS A 81 -1.12 4.88 12.24
CA LYS A 81 -0.41 6.02 11.65
C LYS A 81 -0.15 7.08 12.71
N GLU A 82 -1.18 7.47 13.45
CA GLU A 82 -1.05 8.41 14.58
C GLU A 82 -0.07 7.87 15.64
N TYR A 83 -0.20 6.59 16.01
CA TYR A 83 0.67 5.96 16.99
C TYR A 83 2.15 6.03 16.61
N LYS A 84 2.48 5.84 15.32
CA LYS A 84 3.86 5.90 14.82
C LYS A 84 4.51 7.28 14.97
N GLU A 85 3.72 8.34 15.04
CA GLU A 85 4.21 9.71 15.20
C GLU A 85 4.49 10.04 16.69
N THR A 86 3.93 9.26 17.62
CA THR A 86 4.11 9.49 19.07
C THR A 86 5.52 9.15 19.58
N GLU A 87 5.94 9.85 20.64
CA GLU A 87 7.20 9.54 21.34
C GLU A 87 7.22 8.14 21.96
N GLN A 88 6.04 7.60 22.33
CA GLN A 88 5.90 6.25 22.88
C GLN A 88 6.35 5.18 21.88
N TYR A 89 6.01 5.35 20.61
CA TYR A 89 6.44 4.45 19.54
C TYR A 89 7.97 4.52 19.32
N LYS A 90 8.54 5.73 19.32
CA LYS A 90 10.00 5.92 19.18
C LYS A 90 10.75 5.24 20.32
N GLU A 91 10.29 5.40 21.55
CA GLU A 91 10.89 4.79 22.73
C GLU A 91 10.78 3.26 22.69
N PHE A 92 9.61 2.72 22.31
CA PHE A 92 9.44 1.29 22.15
C PHE A 92 10.39 0.70 21.08
N GLN A 93 10.60 1.41 19.97
CA GLN A 93 11.55 0.97 18.93
C GLN A 93 13.00 0.99 19.42
N LYS A 94 13.41 1.98 20.23
CA LYS A 94 14.72 2.01 20.87
C LYS A 94 14.90 0.80 21.79
N ILE A 95 13.96 0.55 22.70
CA ILE A 95 13.99 -0.60 23.62
C ILE A 95 14.07 -1.93 22.85
N LYS A 96 13.30 -2.06 21.76
CA LYS A 96 13.32 -3.24 20.89
C LYS A 96 14.68 -3.44 20.22
N LEU A 97 15.29 -2.37 19.71
CA LEU A 97 16.61 -2.39 19.09
C LEU A 97 17.70 -2.74 20.11
N GLU A 98 17.66 -2.15 21.30
CA GLU A 98 18.62 -2.44 22.37
C GLU A 98 18.52 -3.89 22.83
N LYS A 99 17.31 -4.43 23.01
CA LYS A 99 17.11 -5.84 23.36
C LYS A 99 17.67 -6.76 22.27
N LYS A 100 17.52 -6.42 20.98
CA LYS A 100 18.11 -7.15 19.86
C LYS A 100 19.65 -7.06 19.85
N LYS A 101 20.21 -5.87 20.09
CA LYS A 101 21.67 -5.67 20.22
C LYS A 101 22.23 -6.45 21.40
N ARG A 102 21.57 -6.43 22.56
CA ARG A 102 21.96 -7.19 23.76
C ARG A 102 21.88 -8.70 23.54
N ALA A 103 20.84 -9.19 22.84
CA ALA A 103 20.76 -10.60 22.46
C ALA A 103 21.91 -11.01 21.52
N ARG A 104 22.26 -10.16 20.53
CA ARG A 104 23.42 -10.38 19.64
C ARG A 104 24.76 -10.34 20.36
N ARG A 105 24.95 -9.40 21.31
CA ARG A 105 26.17 -9.35 22.15
C ARG A 105 26.27 -10.58 23.05
N LYS A 106 25.15 -11.01 23.65
CA LYS A 106 25.10 -12.21 24.49
C LYS A 106 25.36 -13.49 23.67
N SER A 107 24.91 -13.55 22.42
CA SER A 107 25.23 -14.67 21.52
C SER A 107 26.67 -14.64 20.98
N ARG A 108 27.30 -13.47 20.87
CA ARG A 108 28.73 -13.35 20.52
C ARG A 108 29.63 -13.69 21.70
N LEU A 109 29.34 -13.14 22.88
CA LEU A 109 30.07 -13.46 24.13
C LEU A 109 29.94 -14.93 24.57
N SER A 110 28.89 -15.64 24.15
CA SER A 110 28.78 -17.09 24.35
C SER A 110 29.57 -17.91 23.31
N VAL A 111 29.97 -17.31 22.19
CA VAL A 111 30.81 -17.93 21.15
C VAL A 111 32.29 -17.61 21.44
N ASP A 112 32.60 -16.37 21.83
CA ASP A 112 33.96 -15.90 22.12
C ASP A 112 34.56 -16.49 23.42
N LYS A 113 33.78 -17.21 24.24
CA LYS A 113 34.28 -17.91 25.45
C LYS A 113 34.63 -19.38 25.23
N GLU A 114 34.31 -19.93 24.04
CA GLU A 114 34.72 -21.28 23.63
C GLU A 114 35.69 -21.27 22.43
N GLU A 115 35.80 -20.18 21.67
CA GLU A 115 36.78 -20.06 20.57
C GLU A 115 37.94 -19.12 20.92
N CYS A 116 38.93 -19.65 21.64
CA CYS A 116 40.30 -19.18 21.55
C CYS A 116 41.22 -20.34 21.15
N SER A 117 41.14 -20.73 19.88
CA SER A 117 42.27 -21.28 19.12
C SER A 117 41.90 -21.36 17.63
N SER A 118 42.55 -20.47 16.86
CA SER A 118 42.99 -20.70 15.48
C SER A 118 41.94 -20.71 14.36
N THR A 119 41.89 -19.58 13.66
CA THR A 119 41.53 -19.50 12.24
C THR A 119 42.48 -20.35 11.39
N SER A 120 42.05 -21.52 10.95
CA SER A 120 42.36 -22.13 9.64
C SER A 120 41.77 -23.54 9.55
N ASN A 121 41.32 -23.90 8.33
CA ASN A 121 40.91 -25.22 7.85
C ASN A 121 39.45 -25.68 8.07
N LEU A 122 38.76 -25.80 6.94
CA LEU A 122 37.40 -26.29 6.71
C LEU A 122 37.28 -27.83 6.78
N TYR A 123 38.11 -28.49 7.58
CA TYR A 123 37.98 -29.92 7.89
C TYR A 123 37.56 -30.07 9.35
N VAL A 124 36.28 -30.40 9.56
CA VAL A 124 35.77 -30.82 10.86
C VAL A 124 36.34 -32.20 11.14
N HIS A 125 37.52 -32.27 11.73
CA HIS A 125 37.93 -33.49 12.42
C HIS A 125 36.98 -33.69 13.60
N PRO A 126 36.44 -34.91 13.79
CA PRO A 126 35.69 -35.23 15.00
C PRO A 126 36.58 -34.89 16.21
N PRO A 127 36.01 -34.36 17.31
CA PRO A 127 36.76 -34.09 18.53
C PRO A 127 37.63 -35.32 18.85
N ASN A 128 38.94 -35.08 19.02
CA ASN A 128 39.95 -36.13 19.14
C ASN A 128 39.46 -37.26 20.07
N GLU A 129 39.48 -38.49 19.55
CA GLU A 129 39.11 -39.79 20.16
C GLU A 129 37.74 -40.41 19.89
N ILE A 130 36.88 -39.85 19.03
CA ILE A 130 35.71 -40.62 18.59
C ILE A 130 36.15 -41.73 17.62
N LYS A 131 36.20 -42.98 18.12
CA LYS A 131 36.54 -44.16 17.30
C LYS A 131 35.64 -44.25 16.08
N ILE A 132 36.22 -44.46 14.90
CA ILE A 132 35.49 -44.62 13.64
C ILE A 132 34.53 -45.81 13.79
N PHE A 133 33.29 -45.64 13.31
CA PHE A 133 32.19 -46.61 13.45
C PHE A 133 31.70 -46.85 14.89
N SER A 134 32.12 -46.04 15.88
CA SER A 134 31.46 -46.03 17.19
C SER A 134 30.05 -45.46 17.10
N GLN A 135 29.21 -45.78 18.09
CA GLN A 135 27.87 -45.21 18.20
C GLN A 135 27.93 -43.67 18.28
N GLU A 136 28.91 -43.12 19.01
CA GLU A 136 29.15 -41.68 19.11
C GLU A 136 29.51 -41.05 17.75
N PHE A 137 30.31 -41.73 16.93
CA PHE A 137 30.64 -41.30 15.57
C PHE A 137 29.40 -41.25 14.66
N LEU A 138 28.56 -42.29 14.71
CA LEU A 138 27.33 -42.35 13.92
C LEU A 138 26.35 -41.25 14.35
N ASP A 139 26.17 -41.04 15.65
CA ASP A 139 25.30 -39.99 16.19
C ASP A 139 25.81 -38.59 15.86
N TYR A 140 27.13 -38.37 15.91
CA TYR A 140 27.77 -37.14 15.49
C TYR A 140 27.50 -36.82 14.02
N ASN A 141 27.78 -37.78 13.12
CA ASN A 141 27.52 -37.61 11.69
C ASN A 141 26.04 -37.39 11.40
N LYS A 142 25.15 -38.13 12.06
CA LYS A 142 23.70 -37.95 11.92
C LYS A 142 23.26 -36.56 12.36
N LYS A 143 23.82 -36.01 13.44
CA LYS A 143 23.56 -34.65 13.91
C LYS A 143 24.10 -33.60 12.93
N GLN A 144 25.28 -33.82 12.37
CA GLN A 144 25.88 -32.95 11.36
C GLN A 144 25.04 -32.94 10.07
N GLU A 145 24.65 -34.10 9.55
CA GLU A 145 23.77 -34.23 8.38
C GLU A 145 22.41 -33.57 8.60
N ASN A 146 21.79 -33.74 9.77
CA ASN A 146 20.55 -33.06 10.12
C ASN A 146 20.72 -31.53 10.15
N THR A 147 21.86 -31.05 10.64
CA THR A 147 22.18 -29.62 10.65
C THR A 147 22.36 -29.09 9.23
N LEU A 148 23.12 -29.80 8.38
CA LEU A 148 23.32 -29.45 6.97
C LEU A 148 22.00 -29.46 6.20
N LYS A 149 21.14 -30.47 6.39
CA LYS A 149 19.80 -30.52 5.81
C LYS A 149 18.97 -29.31 6.22
N THR A 150 18.99 -28.95 7.49
CA THR A 150 18.29 -27.76 8.00
C THR A 150 18.82 -26.48 7.37
N LEU A 151 20.14 -26.35 7.21
CA LEU A 151 20.77 -25.19 6.56
C LEU A 151 20.43 -25.11 5.07
N ARG A 152 20.47 -26.23 4.35
CA ARG A 152 20.05 -26.32 2.93
C ARG A 152 18.59 -25.89 2.77
N ASN A 153 17.70 -26.37 3.64
CA ASN A 153 16.29 -25.98 3.63
C ASN A 153 16.11 -24.47 3.88
N LYS A 154 16.83 -23.91 4.87
CA LYS A 154 16.80 -22.47 5.15
C LYS A 154 17.33 -21.65 3.97
N LYS A 155 18.43 -22.08 3.35
CA LYS A 155 19.01 -21.45 2.15
C LYS A 155 17.97 -21.43 1.03
N ASN A 156 17.38 -22.58 0.71
CA ASN A 156 16.38 -22.69 -0.35
C ASN A 156 15.14 -21.82 -0.06
N ASN A 157 14.66 -21.80 1.19
CA ASN A 157 13.53 -20.94 1.56
C ASN A 157 13.86 -19.45 1.34
N ILE A 158 15.03 -18.99 1.79
CA ILE A 158 15.47 -17.61 1.59
C ILE A 158 15.64 -17.31 0.10
N THR A 159 16.24 -18.22 -0.67
CA THR A 159 16.39 -18.06 -2.13
C THR A 159 15.03 -17.93 -2.81
N ASN A 160 14.05 -18.76 -2.44
CA ASN A 160 12.70 -18.67 -2.99
C ASN A 160 12.00 -17.36 -2.60
N GLU A 161 12.13 -16.93 -1.34
CA GLU A 161 11.60 -15.63 -0.89
C GLU A 161 12.23 -14.47 -1.67
N CYS A 162 13.56 -14.48 -1.86
CA CYS A 162 14.26 -13.46 -2.65
C CYS A 162 13.80 -13.46 -4.11
N ASN A 163 13.66 -14.62 -4.73
CA ASN A 163 13.20 -14.73 -6.11
C ASN A 163 11.76 -14.20 -6.23
N ASN A 164 10.85 -14.57 -5.33
CA ASN A 164 9.48 -14.06 -5.35
C ASN A 164 9.42 -12.54 -5.20
N ILE A 165 10.26 -11.96 -4.33
CA ILE A 165 10.36 -10.50 -4.17
C ILE A 165 10.89 -9.85 -5.45
N TYR A 166 11.91 -10.45 -6.06
CA TYR A 166 12.50 -9.95 -7.30
C TYR A 166 11.48 -9.94 -8.45
N GLU A 167 10.76 -11.04 -8.66
CA GLU A 167 9.71 -11.12 -9.68
C GLU A 167 8.62 -10.07 -9.45
N HIS A 168 8.16 -9.89 -8.21
CA HIS A 168 7.18 -8.84 -7.89
C HIS A 168 7.73 -7.43 -8.15
N PHE A 169 9.00 -7.18 -7.84
CA PHE A 169 9.66 -5.91 -8.10
C PHE A 169 9.74 -5.61 -9.61
N VAL A 170 10.14 -6.60 -10.42
CA VAL A 170 10.17 -6.49 -11.88
C VAL A 170 8.78 -6.16 -12.42
N PHE A 171 7.77 -6.94 -12.03
CA PHE A 171 6.38 -6.71 -12.43
C PHE A 171 5.90 -5.29 -12.05
N THR A 172 6.16 -4.86 -10.82
CA THR A 172 5.75 -3.52 -10.34
C THR A 172 6.42 -2.42 -11.16
N ASN A 173 7.70 -2.57 -11.50
CA ASN A 173 8.41 -1.60 -12.32
C ASN A 173 7.86 -1.53 -13.75
N GLU A 174 7.45 -2.66 -14.32
CA GLU A 174 6.79 -2.66 -15.63
C GLU A 174 5.46 -1.89 -15.56
N GLN A 175 4.64 -2.13 -14.54
CA GLN A 175 3.40 -1.36 -14.35
C GLN A 175 3.65 0.14 -14.17
N LEU A 176 4.68 0.51 -13.41
CA LEU A 176 5.10 1.91 -13.26
C LEU A 176 5.54 2.53 -14.59
N LYS A 177 6.24 1.76 -15.44
CA LYS A 177 6.63 2.22 -16.77
C LYS A 177 5.42 2.56 -17.63
N TYR A 178 4.43 1.66 -17.71
CA TYR A 178 3.19 1.92 -18.46
C TYR A 178 2.43 3.13 -17.92
N LEU A 179 2.34 3.27 -16.59
CA LEU A 179 1.67 4.42 -15.99
C LEU A 179 2.38 5.73 -16.32
N ASN A 180 3.71 5.76 -16.25
CA ASN A 180 4.50 6.95 -16.61
C ASN A 180 4.35 7.33 -18.08
N GLU A 181 4.26 6.34 -18.98
CA GLU A 181 4.02 6.58 -20.40
C GLU A 181 2.63 7.21 -20.62
N SER A 182 1.59 6.69 -19.98
CA SER A 182 0.25 7.28 -20.03
C SER A 182 0.17 8.68 -19.41
N ILE A 183 0.93 8.94 -18.33
CA ILE A 183 1.04 10.28 -17.75
C ILE A 183 1.67 11.24 -18.77
N LYS A 184 2.75 10.83 -19.42
CA LYS A 184 3.44 11.64 -20.44
C LYS A 184 2.51 11.98 -21.61
N GLU A 185 1.75 11.01 -22.10
CA GLU A 185 0.75 11.23 -23.17
C GLU A 185 -0.31 12.26 -22.74
N LYS A 186 -0.80 12.17 -21.50
CA LYS A 186 -1.76 13.15 -20.97
C LYS A 186 -1.14 14.54 -20.81
N GLU A 187 0.10 14.64 -20.35
CA GLU A 187 0.81 15.92 -20.25
C GLU A 187 0.99 16.58 -21.62
N GLU A 188 1.27 15.79 -22.65
CA GLU A 188 1.39 16.27 -24.03
C GLU A 188 0.03 16.75 -24.57
N TYR A 189 -1.04 15.99 -24.34
CA TYR A 189 -2.40 16.40 -24.65
C TYR A 189 -2.80 17.71 -23.96
N TYR A 190 -2.53 17.86 -22.65
CA TYR A 190 -2.84 19.10 -21.93
C TYR A 190 -2.04 20.30 -22.45
N LYS A 191 -0.79 20.11 -22.88
CA LYS A 191 0.01 21.17 -23.52
C LYS A 191 -0.59 21.59 -24.87
N GLU A 192 -1.03 20.64 -25.68
CA GLU A 192 -1.72 20.94 -26.95
C GLU A 192 -3.02 21.69 -26.69
N LEU A 193 -3.78 21.28 -25.67
CA LEU A 193 -5.02 21.95 -25.27
C LEU A 193 -4.75 23.38 -24.78
N GLU A 194 -3.73 23.61 -23.97
CA GLU A 194 -3.33 24.95 -23.50
C GLU A 194 -2.88 25.86 -24.66
N LEU A 195 -2.15 25.30 -25.63
CA LEU A 195 -1.78 26.01 -26.86
C LEU A 195 -3.01 26.39 -27.68
N PHE A 196 -3.95 25.45 -27.82
CA PHE A 196 -5.22 25.70 -28.52
C PHE A 196 -6.03 26.80 -27.81
N GLU A 197 -6.18 26.73 -26.49
CA GLU A 197 -6.91 27.73 -25.70
C GLU A 197 -6.27 29.12 -25.86
N ARG A 198 -4.95 29.23 -25.72
CA ARG A 198 -4.23 30.51 -25.93
C ARG A 198 -4.41 31.07 -27.32
N LYS A 199 -4.31 30.22 -28.35
CA LYS A 199 -4.53 30.63 -29.74
C LYS A 199 -5.95 31.17 -29.93
N THR A 200 -6.94 30.42 -29.42
CA THR A 200 -8.35 30.79 -29.53
C THR A 200 -8.65 32.10 -28.78
N LEU A 201 -8.08 32.28 -27.59
CA LEU A 201 -8.17 33.52 -26.81
C LEU A 201 -7.61 34.71 -27.59
N ASN A 202 -6.43 34.57 -28.19
CA ASN A 202 -5.82 35.62 -29.00
C ASN A 202 -6.69 35.96 -30.22
N ASP A 203 -7.17 34.95 -30.95
CA ASP A 203 -8.05 35.13 -32.10
C ASP A 203 -9.34 35.89 -31.72
N VAL A 204 -9.94 35.55 -30.57
CA VAL A 204 -11.12 36.25 -30.03
C VAL A 204 -10.79 37.70 -29.66
N LEU A 205 -9.69 37.93 -28.93
CA LEU A 205 -9.28 39.29 -28.55
C LEU A 205 -9.01 40.16 -29.77
N ASP A 206 -8.37 39.62 -30.81
CA ASP A 206 -8.10 40.33 -32.06
C ASP A 206 -9.38 40.63 -32.85
N ALA A 207 -10.35 39.72 -32.86
CA ALA A 207 -11.66 39.94 -33.49
C ALA A 207 -12.45 41.05 -32.78
N LEU A 208 -12.45 41.05 -31.44
CA LEU A 208 -13.09 42.11 -30.65
C LEU A 208 -12.41 43.47 -30.83
N ASP A 209 -11.08 43.49 -30.94
CA ASP A 209 -10.31 44.71 -31.18
C ASP A 209 -10.67 45.33 -32.54
N LYS A 210 -10.69 44.51 -33.60
CA LYS A 210 -11.10 44.95 -34.96
C LYS A 210 -12.54 45.49 -35.00
N ALA A 211 -13.42 44.99 -34.13
CA ALA A 211 -14.79 45.45 -34.01
C ALA A 211 -14.99 46.63 -33.04
N ASN A 212 -13.90 47.15 -32.44
CA ASN A 212 -13.92 48.18 -31.38
C ASN A 212 -14.80 47.82 -30.17
N LEU A 213 -14.87 46.52 -29.83
CA LEU A 213 -15.71 46.01 -28.74
C LEU A 213 -14.98 45.91 -27.40
N LEU A 214 -13.64 45.99 -27.38
CA LEU A 214 -12.85 45.81 -26.16
C LEU A 214 -13.14 46.88 -25.09
N GLU A 215 -13.22 48.16 -25.47
CA GLU A 215 -13.54 49.25 -24.55
C GLU A 215 -15.00 49.19 -24.07
N LEU A 216 -15.92 48.85 -24.99
CA LEU A 216 -17.35 48.74 -24.70
C LEU A 216 -17.66 47.62 -23.70
N LEU A 217 -16.94 46.50 -23.80
CA LEU A 217 -17.07 45.36 -22.90
C LEU A 217 -16.14 45.42 -21.68
N LYS A 218 -15.36 46.50 -21.54
CA LYS A 218 -14.39 46.72 -20.46
C LYS A 218 -13.37 45.58 -20.31
N ILE A 219 -12.98 44.97 -21.43
CA ILE A 219 -12.06 43.83 -21.46
C ILE A 219 -10.61 44.33 -21.42
N LYS A 220 -9.82 43.79 -20.48
CA LYS A 220 -8.38 44.02 -20.41
C LYS A 220 -7.63 42.82 -21.01
N LYS A 221 -6.92 43.02 -22.13
CA LYS A 221 -6.20 41.94 -22.86
C LYS A 221 -5.24 41.10 -22.02
N GLN A 222 -4.67 41.64 -20.94
CA GLN A 222 -3.55 41.03 -20.20
C GLN A 222 -3.96 40.12 -19.04
N SER A 223 -5.24 40.08 -18.67
CA SER A 223 -5.67 39.43 -17.43
C SER A 223 -6.99 38.69 -17.56
N ILE A 224 -7.40 38.37 -18.78
CA ILE A 224 -8.70 37.77 -19.05
C ILE A 224 -8.56 36.36 -19.60
N THR A 225 -9.35 35.44 -19.07
CA THR A 225 -9.42 34.06 -19.57
C THR A 225 -10.53 33.89 -20.58
N LEU A 226 -10.50 32.79 -21.36
CA LEU A 226 -11.57 32.49 -22.31
C LEU A 226 -12.91 32.28 -21.59
N GLU A 227 -12.91 31.66 -20.42
CA GLU A 227 -14.11 31.49 -19.58
C GLU A 227 -14.72 32.82 -19.14
N GLU A 228 -13.88 33.77 -18.71
CA GLU A 228 -14.32 35.10 -18.31
C GLU A 228 -14.92 35.87 -19.49
N ILE A 229 -14.31 35.76 -20.68
CA ILE A 229 -14.85 36.33 -21.92
C ILE A 229 -16.22 35.72 -22.25
N LEU A 230 -16.34 34.39 -22.22
CA LEU A 230 -17.60 33.70 -22.51
C LEU A 230 -18.70 34.12 -21.53
N LYS A 231 -18.37 34.29 -20.24
CA LYS A 231 -19.31 34.78 -19.23
C LYS A 231 -19.77 36.21 -19.50
N ILE A 232 -18.86 37.12 -19.88
CA ILE A 232 -19.23 38.48 -20.28
C ILE A 232 -20.19 38.45 -21.47
N PHE A 233 -20.01 37.52 -22.40
CA PHE A 233 -20.90 37.39 -23.56
C PHE A 233 -22.27 36.83 -23.23
N THR A 234 -22.36 35.82 -22.36
CA THR A 234 -23.66 35.32 -21.87
C THR A 234 -24.43 36.43 -21.17
N ASP A 235 -23.75 37.26 -20.38
CA ASP A 235 -24.37 38.39 -19.67
C ASP A 235 -24.78 39.52 -20.63
N SER A 236 -24.09 39.64 -21.77
CA SER A 236 -24.35 40.66 -22.80
C SER A 236 -25.47 40.31 -23.79
N GLN A 237 -26.06 39.11 -23.71
CA GLN A 237 -27.19 38.69 -24.56
C GLN A 237 -28.41 39.62 -24.45
N THR A 238 -28.54 40.39 -23.37
CA THR A 238 -29.63 41.36 -23.19
C THR A 238 -29.54 42.54 -24.15
N ASN A 239 -28.35 42.89 -24.65
CA ASN A 239 -28.15 43.96 -25.62
C ASN A 239 -27.96 43.41 -27.04
N LYS A 240 -29.07 43.36 -27.79
CA LYS A 240 -29.13 42.79 -29.15
C LYS A 240 -28.15 43.43 -30.14
N GLU A 241 -27.87 44.73 -30.03
CA GLU A 241 -26.93 45.40 -30.94
C GLU A 241 -25.48 44.96 -30.70
N ILE A 242 -25.06 44.95 -29.43
CA ILE A 242 -23.71 44.51 -29.03
C ILE A 242 -23.55 43.03 -29.35
N PHE A 243 -24.55 42.21 -29.04
CA PHE A 243 -24.53 40.78 -29.30
C PHE A 243 -24.43 40.44 -30.80
N ASN A 244 -25.15 41.15 -31.66
CA ASN A 244 -25.04 40.96 -33.12
C ASN A 244 -23.67 41.38 -33.66
N LYS A 245 -23.07 42.46 -33.13
CA LYS A 245 -21.70 42.87 -33.48
C LYS A 245 -20.66 41.82 -33.05
N ILE A 246 -20.80 41.26 -31.85
CA ILE A 246 -19.96 40.16 -31.37
C ILE A 246 -20.09 38.95 -32.32
N ARG A 247 -21.32 38.52 -32.62
CA ARG A 247 -21.60 37.40 -33.53
C ARG A 247 -20.97 37.58 -34.91
N GLN A 248 -21.02 38.80 -35.46
CA GLN A 248 -20.43 39.09 -36.75
C GLN A 248 -18.90 39.15 -36.71
N SER A 249 -18.32 39.65 -35.60
CA SER A 249 -16.86 39.70 -35.42
C SER A 249 -16.20 38.33 -35.36
N PHE A 250 -16.92 37.31 -34.88
CA PHE A 250 -16.41 35.93 -34.78
C PHE A 250 -16.61 35.09 -36.04
N LYS A 251 -17.26 35.63 -37.07
CA LYS A 251 -17.49 34.92 -38.32
C LYS A 251 -16.16 34.74 -39.05
N GLY A 252 -15.71 33.49 -39.18
CA GLY A 252 -14.44 33.13 -39.82
C GLY A 252 -13.28 32.92 -38.85
N LEU A 253 -13.52 32.89 -37.54
CA LEU A 253 -12.54 32.39 -36.57
C LEU A 253 -12.34 30.89 -36.74
N HIS A 254 -11.15 30.40 -36.34
CA HIS A 254 -10.79 28.98 -36.40
C HIS A 254 -11.71 28.10 -35.54
N PHE A 255 -12.31 28.67 -34.49
CA PHE A 255 -13.26 27.99 -33.63
C PHE A 255 -14.68 28.52 -33.86
N ASP A 256 -15.61 27.59 -34.10
CA ASP A 256 -17.02 27.94 -34.29
C ASP A 256 -17.72 28.09 -32.93
N PHE A 257 -17.91 29.34 -32.52
CA PHE A 257 -18.61 29.67 -31.28
C PHE A 257 -20.14 29.52 -31.39
N SER A 258 -20.69 29.12 -32.54
CA SER A 258 -22.15 29.05 -32.75
C SER A 258 -22.86 28.05 -31.87
N GLN A 259 -22.21 26.94 -31.53
CA GLN A 259 -22.79 25.93 -30.64
C GLN A 259 -22.73 26.32 -29.16
N ILE A 260 -21.86 27.26 -28.76
CA ILE A 260 -21.61 27.60 -27.35
C ILE A 260 -22.26 28.93 -26.97
N LEU A 261 -22.21 29.92 -27.85
CA LEU A 261 -22.70 31.27 -27.58
C LEU A 261 -24.05 31.57 -28.25
N PHE A 262 -24.43 30.81 -29.27
CA PHE A 262 -25.54 31.13 -30.18
C PHE A 262 -26.58 30.01 -30.29
N GLU A 263 -26.71 29.12 -29.30
CA GLU A 263 -27.86 28.20 -29.21
C GLU A 263 -29.16 29.02 -29.24
N GLU A 264 -29.91 28.90 -30.33
CA GLU A 264 -31.29 29.37 -30.41
C GLU A 264 -32.09 28.52 -29.42
N THR A 265 -32.45 29.12 -28.28
CA THR A 265 -33.49 28.57 -27.41
C THR A 265 -34.73 28.36 -28.28
N LYS A 266 -35.05 27.09 -28.57
CA LYS A 266 -36.32 26.69 -29.19
C LYS A 266 -37.51 27.13 -28.37
#